data_AF-A0A944E089-F1
#
_entry.id   AF-A0A944E089-F1
#
_cell.length_a   1.000
_cell.length_b   1.000
_cell.length_c   1.000
_cell.angle_alpha   90.00
_cell.angle_beta   90.00
_cell.angle_gamma   90.00
#
_symmetry.space_group_name_H-M   'P 1'
#
loop_
_entity.id
_entity.type
_entity.pdbx_description
1 polymer ?
#
loop_
_entity_poly.entity_id
_entity_poly.type
_entity_poly.pdbx_seq_one_letter_code
_entity_poly.pdbx_strand_id
1 'polypeptide(L)' 'RKGIESSTRLGRHRWVVERTVSWLAGCRRLHRRYERKPEHFLAFVGIAAALIGYRRLTN' A
#
# COMPACT_ATOMS: atom_id res chain seq x y z
N ARG A 1 2.59 -11.79 -13.57
CA ARG A 1 3.04 -12.58 -12.40
C ARG A 1 4.49 -13.02 -12.63
N LYS A 2 5.35 -13.02 -11.59
CA LYS A 2 6.78 -13.37 -11.72
C LYS A 2 6.90 -14.80 -12.29
N GLY A 3 7.58 -14.97 -13.42
CA GLY A 3 7.70 -16.25 -14.12
C GLY A 3 6.60 -16.59 -15.14
N ILE A 4 5.56 -15.76 -15.28
CA ILE A 4 4.46 -15.96 -16.27
C ILE A 4 4.40 -14.79 -17.26
N GLU A 5 4.67 -13.56 -16.80
CA GLU A 5 4.67 -12.37 -17.66
C GLU A 5 6.10 -11.88 -17.95
N SER A 6 6.30 -11.31 -19.13
CA SER A 6 7.57 -10.71 -19.55
C SER A 6 8.01 -9.59 -18.59
N SER A 7 9.33 -9.45 -18.36
CA SER A 7 9.86 -8.45 -17.42
C SER A 7 9.48 -7.01 -17.79
N THR A 8 9.22 -6.76 -19.07
CA THR A 8 8.72 -5.50 -19.64
C THR A 8 7.32 -5.11 -19.14
N ARG A 9 6.44 -6.05 -18.82
CA ARG A 9 5.09 -5.75 -18.29
C ARG A 9 5.01 -5.75 -16.77
N LEU A 10 5.98 -6.39 -16.11
CA LEU A 10 6.05 -6.43 -14.64
C LEU A 10 6.15 -5.02 -14.05
N GLY A 11 6.87 -4.10 -14.68
CA GLY A 11 7.03 -2.72 -14.20
C GLY A 11 5.70 -1.95 -14.05
N ARG A 12 4.75 -2.14 -14.98
CA ARG A 12 3.47 -1.41 -14.97
C ARG A 12 2.60 -1.78 -13.77
N HIS A 13 2.44 -3.07 -13.51
CA HIS A 13 1.66 -3.56 -12.36
C HIS A 13 2.42 -3.38 -11.05
N ARG A 14 3.74 -3.62 -11.04
CA ARG A 14 4.58 -3.48 -9.85
C ARG A 14 4.60 -2.04 -9.36
N TRP A 15 4.68 -1.07 -10.27
CA TRP A 15 4.68 0.34 -9.89
C TRP A 15 3.39 0.79 -9.21
N VAL A 16 2.22 0.26 -9.60
CA VAL A 16 0.95 0.58 -8.92
C VAL A 16 0.95 0.07 -7.47
N VAL A 17 1.44 -1.16 -7.26
CA VAL A 17 1.55 -1.76 -5.92
C VAL A 17 2.60 -1.03 -5.08
N GLU A 18 3.81 -0.85 -5.60
CA GLU A 18 4.91 -0.13 -4.93
C GLU A 18 4.48 1.29 -4.54
N ARG A 19 3.78 2.01 -5.43
CA ARG A 19 3.29 3.35 -5.14
C ARG A 19 2.29 3.37 -3.99
N THR A 20 1.39 2.38 -3.94
CA THR A 20 0.42 2.25 -2.84
C THR A 20 1.13 1.97 -1.52
N VAL A 21 2.12 1.07 -1.53
CA VAL A 21 2.96 0.77 -0.36
C VAL A 21 3.74 2.01 0.11
N SER A 22 4.27 2.81 -0.81
CA SER A 22 4.95 4.07 -0.47
C SER A 22 4.02 5.08 0.23
N TRP A 23 2.74 5.16 -0.16
CA TRP A 23 1.78 6.02 0.56
C TRP A 23 1.48 5.52 1.97
N LEU A 24 1.31 4.20 2.13
CA LEU A 24 1.11 3.60 3.45
C LEU A 24 2.34 3.80 4.34
N ALA A 25 3.55 3.69 3.79
CA ALA A 25 4.80 3.93 4.52
C ALA A 25 4.97 5.41 4.96
N GLY A 26 4.26 6.34 4.31
CA GLY A 26 4.17 7.75 4.75
C GLY A 26 3.31 7.93 6.01
N CYS A 27 2.44 6.98 6.34
CA CYS A 27 1.74 6.97 7.62
C CYS A 27 2.68 6.42 8.71
N ARG A 28 3.16 7.29 9.61
CA ARG A 28 4.14 6.94 10.67
C ARG A 28 3.84 5.63 11.41
N ARG A 29 2.56 5.35 11.68
CA ARG A 29 2.12 4.14 12.40
C ARG A 29 2.26 2.85 11.58
N LEU A 30 2.25 2.94 10.25
CA LEU A 30 2.40 1.81 9.33
C LEU A 30 3.82 1.66 8.78
N HIS A 31 4.69 2.65 9.00
CA HIS A 31 6.07 2.65 8.50
C HIS A 31 6.88 1.45 9.01
N ARG A 32 6.67 1.06 10.27
CA ARG A 32 7.20 -0.19 10.83
C ARG A 32 6.06 -0.95 11.49
N ARG A 33 5.98 -2.25 11.24
CA ARG A 33 4.96 -3.12 11.82
C ARG A 33 5.30 -3.41 13.29
N TYR A 34 4.74 -2.61 14.19
CA TYR A 34 4.89 -2.79 15.64
C TYR A 34 3.76 -3.64 16.25
N GLU A 35 2.62 -3.72 15.57
CA GLU A 35 1.44 -4.43 16.04
C GLU A 35 1.69 -5.95 16.11
N ARG A 36 1.60 -6.49 17.32
CA ARG A 36 1.72 -7.92 17.62
C ARG A 36 0.63 -8.76 16.94
N LYS A 37 -0.55 -8.17 16.76
CA LYS A 37 -1.74 -8.81 16.19
C LYS A 37 -1.94 -8.37 14.73
N PRO A 38 -2.10 -9.30 13.77
CA PRO A 38 -2.30 -8.96 12.36
C PRO A 38 -3.58 -8.16 12.12
N GLU A 39 -4.61 -8.36 12.93
CA GLU A 39 -5.91 -7.67 12.80
C GLU A 39 -5.78 -6.17 13.04
N HIS A 40 -4.98 -5.76 14.03
CA HIS A 40 -4.74 -4.35 14.32
C HIS A 40 -3.98 -3.68 13.17
N PHE A 41 -2.96 -4.35 12.63
CA PHE A 41 -2.24 -3.86 11.47
C PHE A 41 -3.18 -3.68 10.27
N LEU A 42 -4.02 -4.67 9.99
CA LEU A 42 -5.00 -4.61 8.90
C LEU A 42 -5.99 -3.45 9.08
N ALA A 43 -6.49 -3.23 10.30
CA ALA A 43 -7.38 -2.11 10.60
C ALA A 43 -6.71 -0.75 10.30
N PHE A 44 -5.45 -0.56 10.71
CA PHE A 44 -4.71 0.67 10.40
C PHE A 44 -4.45 0.85 8.91
N VAL A 45 -4.15 -0.22 8.18
CA VAL A 45 -4.02 -0.18 6.71
C VAL A 45 -5.33 0.25 6.06
N GLY A 46 -6.46 -0.29 6.51
CA GLY A 46 -7.79 0.09 6.02
C GLY A 46 -8.10 1.57 6.23
N ILE A 47 -7.84 2.10 7.43
CA ILE A 47 -8.02 3.52 7.75
C ILE A 47 -7.12 4.40 6.87
N ALA A 48 -5.84 4.04 6.72
CA ALA A 48 -4.90 4.80 5.89
C ALA A 48 -5.32 4.80 4.42
N ALA A 49 -5.76 3.66 3.89
CA ALA A 49 -6.26 3.55 2.51
C ALA A 49 -7.49 4.44 2.28
N ALA A 50 -8.45 4.45 3.21
CA ALA A 50 -9.63 5.30 3.14
C ALA A 50 -9.26 6.80 3.14
N LEU A 51 -8.34 7.21 4.02
CA LEU A 51 -7.87 8.59 4.11
C LEU A 51 -7.12 9.04 2.83
N ILE A 52 -6.25 8.19 2.29
CA ILE A 52 -5.52 8.45 1.04
C ILE A 52 -6.52 8.57 -0.12
N GLY A 53 -7.51 7.67 -0.19
CA GLY A 53 -8.57 7.69 -1.19
C GLY A 53 -9.38 8.98 -1.12
N TYR A 54 -9.85 9.34 0.08
CA TYR A 54 -10.60 10.59 0.31
C TYR A 54 -9.81 11.81 -0.17
N ARG A 55 -8.56 11.97 0.25
CA ARG A 55 -7.71 13.10 -0.15
C ARG A 55 -7.52 13.21 -1.65
N ARG A 56 -7.53 12.09 -2.38
CA ARG A 56 -7.38 12.07 -3.85
C ARG A 56 -8.66 12.36 -4.60
N LEU A 57 -9.81 12.18 -3.96
CA LEU A 57 -11.12 12.49 -4.54
C LEU A 57 -11.49 13.96 -4.31
N THR A 58 -11.05 14.54 -3.20
CA THR A 58 -11.40 15.91 -2.81
C THR A 58 -10.38 16.96 -3.21
N ASN A 59 -9.23 16.56 -3.77
CA ASN A 59 -8.14 17.44 -4.18
C ASN A 59 -7.75 17.12 -5.61
#